data_AF-A0A1F5Y0F8-F1
#
_entry.id   AF-A0A1F5Y0F8-F1
#
_cell.length_a   1.000
_cell.length_b   1.000
_cell.length_c   1.000
_cell.angle_alpha   90.00
_cell.angle_beta   90.00
_cell.angle_gamma   90.00
#
_symmetry.space_group_name_H-M   'P 1'
#
loop_
_entity.id
_entity.type
_entity.pdbx_description
1 polymer ?
#
loop_
_entity_poly.entity_id
_entity_poly.type
_entity_poly.pdbx_seq_one_letter_code
_entity_poly.pdbx_strand_id
1 'polypeptide(L)'
;MNLNKNGFAPIAIIILAILVLGGAWFGYLIVYQKSSQPITNSVQIFPTATPSPTNEMANWKTFKSKIQGWEIKYPPEWIAAEEGRAGQMFGLYSNSEGGPKYEEFSIGLRFDFDITKAQTAYFPFLKSSDVAGYPGLQGERFDPEECGLVAYAQVGKDAYEFRRKKSGSEICKHPDKERKLFNAILSTAKLVPLKSDAAIEAKLIQTSPKARDTERGKNINTLRIGLEFYFDLENGYPSKLSDMIEVKILPKLPDDPLPKRAYHYSASPDKKGYHLGIGLETTDHDMLKGDADFNSLSAGWNSGFNGRDGFPCATGDIGVSCYDVKVQ
;
A
#
# COMPACT_ATOMS: atom_id res chain seq x y z
N MET A 1 -34.03 -15.23 -69.62
CA MET A 1 -33.72 -14.03 -68.82
C MET A 1 -32.21 -13.88 -68.72
N ASN A 2 -31.64 -12.94 -69.48
CA ASN A 2 -30.21 -12.65 -69.55
C ASN A 2 -29.86 -11.67 -68.42
N LEU A 3 -29.09 -12.12 -67.42
CA LEU A 3 -28.58 -11.23 -66.37
C LEU A 3 -27.30 -10.52 -66.87
N ASN A 4 -27.35 -9.19 -66.82
CA ASN A 4 -26.34 -8.22 -67.21
C ASN A 4 -25.04 -8.40 -66.39
N LYS A 5 -23.88 -8.51 -67.07
CA LYS A 5 -22.58 -8.89 -66.49
C LYS A 5 -21.75 -7.75 -65.88
N ASN A 6 -22.28 -6.54 -65.71
CA ASN A 6 -21.47 -5.39 -65.28
C ASN A 6 -21.77 -4.84 -63.88
N GLY A 7 -22.36 -5.63 -62.98
CA GLY A 7 -22.83 -5.13 -61.67
C GLY A 7 -22.23 -5.73 -60.39
N PHE A 8 -21.37 -6.76 -60.47
CA PHE A 8 -20.96 -7.52 -59.26
C PHE A 8 -19.46 -7.50 -58.94
N ALA A 9 -18.60 -7.15 -59.90
CA ALA A 9 -17.15 -7.13 -59.69
C ALA A 9 -16.69 -6.16 -58.58
N PRO A 10 -17.22 -4.91 -58.45
CA PRO A 10 -16.75 -4.00 -57.41
C PRO A 10 -17.19 -4.45 -56.01
N ILE A 11 -18.41 -4.98 -55.89
CA ILE A 11 -18.97 -5.42 -54.60
C ILE A 11 -18.22 -6.66 -54.10
N ALA A 12 -17.90 -7.60 -54.99
CA ALA A 12 -17.09 -8.77 -54.63
C ALA A 12 -15.68 -8.37 -54.14
N ILE A 13 -15.06 -7.36 -54.76
CA ILE A 13 -13.74 -6.85 -54.35
C ILE A 13 -13.81 -6.16 -52.98
N ILE A 14 -14.87 -5.39 -52.71
CA ILE A 14 -15.07 -4.71 -51.42
C ILE A 14 -15.28 -5.73 -50.30
N ILE A 15 -16.09 -6.77 -50.53
CA ILE A 15 -16.30 -7.84 -49.53
C ILE A 15 -15.00 -8.58 -49.25
N LEU A 16 -14.20 -8.85 -50.29
CA LEU A 16 -12.91 -9.54 -50.15
C LEU A 16 -11.89 -8.68 -49.39
N ALA A 17 -11.89 -7.35 -49.61
CA ALA A 17 -11.07 -6.42 -48.84
C ALA A 17 -11.48 -6.37 -47.35
N ILE A 18 -12.78 -6.36 -47.05
CA ILE A 18 -13.28 -6.37 -45.67
C ILE A 18 -12.94 -7.69 -44.97
N LEU A 19 -13.01 -8.83 -45.65
CA LEU A 19 -12.63 -10.13 -45.08
C LEU A 19 -11.13 -10.21 -44.81
N VAL A 20 -10.28 -9.64 -45.66
CA VAL A 20 -8.82 -9.59 -45.46
C VAL A 20 -8.47 -8.67 -44.30
N LEU A 21 -9.06 -7.47 -44.24
CA LEU A 21 -8.83 -6.51 -43.16
C LEU A 21 -9.39 -6.99 -41.82
N GLY A 22 -10.58 -7.60 -41.82
CA GLY A 22 -11.19 -8.20 -40.64
C GLY A 22 -10.42 -9.43 -40.15
N GLY A 23 -9.93 -10.28 -41.06
CA GLY A 23 -9.08 -11.42 -40.73
C GLY A 23 -7.72 -11.00 -40.14
N ALA A 24 -7.09 -9.95 -40.67
CA ALA A 24 -5.85 -9.40 -40.13
C ALA A 24 -6.06 -8.79 -38.73
N TRP A 25 -7.16 -8.05 -38.53
CA TRP A 25 -7.52 -7.49 -37.22
C TRP A 25 -7.85 -8.57 -36.18
N PHE A 26 -8.58 -9.61 -36.59
CA PHE A 26 -8.92 -10.73 -35.70
C PHE A 26 -7.69 -11.59 -35.37
N GLY A 27 -6.78 -11.79 -36.33
CA GLY A 27 -5.48 -12.43 -36.09
C GLY A 27 -4.61 -11.63 -35.11
N TYR A 28 -4.59 -10.30 -35.23
CA TYR A 28 -3.90 -9.41 -34.30
C TYR A 28 -4.46 -9.53 -32.86
N LEU A 29 -5.78 -9.59 -32.69
CA LEU A 29 -6.41 -9.78 -31.37
C LEU A 29 -6.05 -11.13 -30.72
N ILE A 30 -5.97 -12.22 -31.50
CA ILE A 30 -5.56 -13.54 -30.98
C ILE A 30 -4.08 -13.54 -30.57
N VAL A 31 -3.21 -12.85 -31.31
CA VAL A 31 -1.78 -12.71 -30.95
C VAL A 31 -1.63 -11.86 -29.68
N TYR A 32 -2.43 -10.79 -29.52
CA TYR A 32 -2.42 -9.98 -28.31
C TYR A 32 -2.94 -10.73 -27.07
N GLN A 33 -3.96 -11.58 -27.22
CA GLN A 33 -4.46 -12.39 -26.10
C GLN A 33 -3.52 -13.54 -25.70
N LYS A 34 -2.65 -14.01 -26.60
CA LYS A 34 -1.64 -15.05 -26.30
C LYS A 34 -0.36 -14.53 -25.63
N SER A 35 -0.19 -13.22 -25.45
CA SER A 35 1.02 -12.63 -24.83
C SER A 35 0.90 -12.34 -23.31
N SER A 36 -0.09 -12.91 -22.62
CA SER A 36 -0.16 -12.88 -21.15
C SER A 36 -0.13 -14.30 -20.58
N GLN A 37 0.92 -15.05 -20.87
CA GLN A 37 1.32 -16.12 -19.96
C GLN A 37 2.12 -15.48 -18.82
N PRO A 38 1.82 -15.78 -17.53
CA PRO A 38 2.75 -15.49 -16.47
C PRO A 38 4.01 -16.33 -16.74
N ILE A 39 5.07 -15.69 -17.22
CA ILE A 39 6.37 -16.33 -17.29
C ILE A 39 6.77 -16.60 -15.85
N THR A 40 6.64 -17.85 -15.40
CA THR A 40 7.35 -18.31 -14.20
C THR A 40 8.82 -18.44 -14.58
N ASN A 41 9.48 -17.29 -14.75
CA ASN A 41 10.93 -17.23 -14.66
C ASN A 41 11.24 -17.55 -13.20
N SER A 42 11.61 -18.80 -12.93
CA SER A 42 12.46 -19.07 -11.78
C SER A 42 13.73 -18.26 -12.01
N VAL A 43 13.80 -17.07 -11.40
CA VAL A 43 15.03 -16.29 -11.33
C VAL A 43 16.02 -17.18 -10.59
N GLN A 44 16.92 -17.84 -11.32
CA GLN A 44 18.16 -18.29 -10.73
C GLN A 44 18.95 -17.02 -10.42
N ILE A 45 18.86 -16.62 -9.16
CA ILE A 45 19.63 -15.51 -8.59
C ILE A 45 21.09 -15.95 -8.67
N PHE A 46 21.79 -15.57 -9.73
CA PHE A 46 23.23 -15.52 -9.66
C PHE A 46 23.56 -14.39 -8.68
N PRO A 47 24.28 -14.65 -7.59
CA PRO A 47 24.74 -13.58 -6.71
C PRO A 47 25.71 -12.71 -7.52
N THR A 48 25.22 -11.59 -8.02
CA THR A 48 26.08 -10.47 -8.42
C THR A 48 26.86 -10.08 -7.19
N ALA A 49 28.18 -10.15 -7.28
CA ALA A 49 29.09 -9.85 -6.18
C ALA A 49 28.73 -8.50 -5.55
N THR A 50 28.07 -8.59 -4.39
CA THR A 50 27.84 -7.44 -3.52
C THR A 50 29.22 -6.96 -3.07
N PRO A 51 29.52 -5.65 -3.09
CA PRO A 51 30.74 -5.16 -2.49
C PRO A 51 30.79 -5.66 -1.04
N SER A 52 31.84 -6.44 -0.74
CA SER A 52 32.05 -7.03 0.58
C SER A 52 31.95 -5.94 1.63
N PRO A 53 31.23 -6.14 2.75
CA PRO A 53 31.14 -5.13 3.79
C PRO A 53 32.55 -4.82 4.29
N THR A 54 33.02 -3.60 4.03
CA THR A 54 34.25 -3.08 4.62
C THR A 54 34.16 -3.26 6.14
N ASN A 55 35.27 -3.65 6.78
CA ASN A 55 35.43 -3.80 8.23
C ASN A 55 34.82 -2.63 9.06
N GLU A 56 34.66 -1.45 8.44
CA GLU A 56 33.94 -0.27 8.93
C GLU A 56 32.50 -0.53 9.43
N MET A 57 31.80 -1.58 8.97
CA MET A 57 30.41 -1.89 9.36
C MET A 57 30.27 -2.97 10.44
N ALA A 58 31.38 -3.48 10.99
CA ALA A 58 31.36 -4.61 11.93
C ALA A 58 30.54 -4.33 13.21
N ASN A 59 30.56 -3.08 13.69
CA ASN A 59 29.90 -2.65 14.93
C ASN A 59 28.53 -1.98 14.73
N TRP A 60 27.97 -2.05 13.52
CA TRP A 60 26.69 -1.40 13.22
C TRP A 60 25.53 -2.11 13.92
N LYS A 61 24.57 -1.31 14.38
CA LYS A 61 23.31 -1.80 14.93
C LYS A 61 22.40 -2.26 13.79
N THR A 62 21.48 -3.18 14.09
CA THR A 62 20.47 -3.66 13.12
C THR A 62 19.09 -3.23 13.59
N PHE A 63 18.35 -2.52 12.75
CA PHE A 63 16.94 -2.21 12.96
C PHE A 63 16.09 -3.17 12.13
N LYS A 64 14.98 -3.63 12.70
CA LYS A 64 13.97 -4.45 12.01
C LYS A 64 12.63 -3.75 12.13
N SER A 65 12.02 -3.37 11.02
CA SER A 65 10.71 -2.74 11.02
C SER A 65 9.65 -3.72 11.51
N LYS A 66 8.78 -3.25 12.39
CA LYS A 66 7.67 -4.03 12.93
C LYS A 66 6.43 -3.97 12.03
N ILE A 67 6.33 -2.94 11.19
CA ILE A 67 5.14 -2.65 10.38
C ILE A 67 5.36 -2.82 8.87
N GLN A 68 6.60 -2.75 8.37
CA GLN A 68 6.88 -2.64 6.93
C GLN A 68 7.80 -3.72 6.33
N GLY A 69 8.26 -4.71 7.10
CA GLY A 69 8.87 -5.92 6.54
C GLY A 69 10.26 -5.70 5.93
N TRP A 70 11.12 -4.99 6.64
CA TRP A 70 12.50 -4.78 6.22
C TRP A 70 13.43 -4.69 7.43
N GLU A 71 14.71 -4.97 7.19
CA GLU A 71 15.78 -4.70 8.14
C GLU A 71 16.87 -3.86 7.48
N ILE A 72 17.53 -3.02 8.27
CA ILE A 72 18.65 -2.18 7.82
C ILE A 72 19.69 -2.08 8.93
N LYS A 73 20.96 -1.95 8.57
CA LYS A 73 22.02 -1.64 9.53
C LYS A 73 22.32 -0.16 9.54
N TYR A 74 22.75 0.33 10.69
CA TYR A 74 23.05 1.74 10.89
C TYR A 74 24.18 1.96 11.91
N PRO A 75 24.85 3.13 11.87
CA PRO A 75 25.93 3.44 12.79
C PRO A 75 25.51 3.39 14.27
N PRO A 76 26.36 2.90 15.18
CA PRO A 76 26.00 2.66 16.58
C PRO A 76 25.66 3.93 17.37
N GLU A 77 26.13 5.09 16.95
CA GLU A 77 25.86 6.39 17.56
C GLU A 77 24.51 7.00 17.18
N TRP A 78 23.80 6.38 16.22
CA TRP A 78 22.47 6.82 15.82
C TRP A 78 21.39 6.12 16.66
N ILE A 79 20.26 6.80 16.79
CA ILE A 79 19.03 6.31 17.39
C ILE A 79 18.05 6.00 16.26
N ALA A 80 17.38 4.85 16.35
CA ALA A 80 16.33 4.46 15.42
C ALA A 80 14.96 4.74 16.05
N ALA A 81 14.08 5.42 15.33
CA ALA A 81 12.68 5.60 15.72
C ALA A 81 11.74 5.24 14.55
N GLU A 82 10.69 4.50 14.89
CA GLU A 82 9.59 4.16 13.99
C GLU A 82 8.38 4.99 14.44
N GLU A 83 8.22 6.19 13.86
CA GLU A 83 7.15 7.13 14.26
C GLU A 83 5.87 6.83 13.47
N GLY A 84 4.75 6.67 14.19
CA GLY A 84 3.49 6.17 13.62
C GLY A 84 2.43 7.25 13.44
N ARG A 85 2.16 7.62 12.19
CA ARG A 85 0.80 7.85 11.65
C ARG A 85 0.79 7.38 10.20
N ALA A 86 -0.16 6.50 9.87
CA ALA A 86 -0.52 6.07 8.51
C ALA A 86 0.57 6.27 7.43
N GLY A 87 1.64 5.48 7.49
CA GLY A 87 2.42 5.13 6.30
C GLY A 87 3.65 5.95 5.93
N GLN A 88 4.13 6.96 6.67
CA GLN A 88 5.26 7.74 6.15
C GLN A 88 6.31 8.09 7.23
N MET A 89 7.47 7.41 7.12
CA MET A 89 8.79 7.73 7.68
C MET A 89 9.22 6.92 8.93
N PHE A 90 10.14 5.99 8.72
CA PHE A 90 11.15 5.58 9.69
C PHE A 90 12.29 6.59 9.66
N GLY A 91 12.85 6.95 10.82
CA GLY A 91 14.01 7.84 10.91
C GLY A 91 15.14 7.24 11.75
N LEU A 92 16.35 7.30 11.23
CA LEU A 92 17.59 7.16 12.00
C LEU A 92 18.12 8.57 12.27
N TYR A 93 18.46 8.86 13.53
CA TYR A 93 18.91 10.18 13.98
C TYR A 93 20.27 10.10 14.65
N SER A 94 21.19 11.02 14.38
CA SER A 94 22.40 11.14 15.19
C SER A 94 22.09 11.88 16.50
N ASN A 95 22.63 11.40 17.63
CA ASN A 95 22.64 12.18 18.87
C ASN A 95 23.51 13.43 18.68
N SER A 96 22.90 14.59 18.46
CA SER A 96 23.58 15.87 18.69
C SER A 96 23.08 16.43 20.01
N GLU A 97 23.91 16.35 21.05
CA GLU A 97 23.71 17.17 22.25
C GLU A 97 23.65 18.66 21.82
N GLY A 98 22.51 19.33 21.99
CA GLY A 98 22.43 20.81 21.93
C GLY A 98 21.60 21.50 20.82
N GLY A 99 20.41 21.03 20.44
CA GLY A 99 19.51 21.80 19.53
C GLY A 99 19.89 21.72 18.05
N PRO A 100 19.12 22.34 17.11
CA PRO A 100 18.67 21.71 15.86
C PRO A 100 19.76 21.54 14.79
N LYS A 101 20.64 20.58 15.01
CA LYS A 101 21.41 19.88 13.99
C LYS A 101 20.83 18.48 13.83
N TYR A 102 19.65 18.37 13.21
CA TYR A 102 19.11 17.04 12.91
C TYR A 102 19.86 16.46 11.70
N GLU A 103 20.51 15.33 11.93
CA GLU A 103 20.95 14.41 10.88
C GLU A 103 19.94 13.29 10.81
N GLU A 104 19.37 13.05 9.62
CA GLU A 104 18.33 12.06 9.42
C GLU A 104 18.67 11.16 8.23
N PHE A 105 18.45 9.86 8.40
CA PHE A 105 18.22 8.93 7.31
C PHE A 105 16.82 8.38 7.48
N SER A 106 15.95 8.58 6.50
CA SER A 106 14.57 8.10 6.56
C SER A 106 14.19 7.15 5.45
N ILE A 107 13.25 6.27 5.79
CA ILE A 107 12.64 5.30 4.87
C ILE A 107 11.13 5.52 4.89
N GLY A 108 10.55 5.85 3.74
CA GLY A 108 9.12 6.02 3.54
C GLY A 108 8.55 4.96 2.60
N LEU A 109 7.27 4.65 2.76
CA LEU A 109 6.52 3.85 1.80
C LEU A 109 5.69 4.76 0.90
N ARG A 110 5.68 4.46 -0.39
CA ARG A 110 4.86 5.12 -1.42
C ARG A 110 3.98 4.06 -2.07
N PHE A 111 2.68 4.12 -1.80
CA PHE A 111 1.69 3.18 -2.34
C PHE A 111 1.40 3.46 -3.81
N ASP A 112 1.17 2.40 -4.58
CA ASP A 112 0.81 2.46 -6.01
C ASP A 112 1.75 3.38 -6.83
N PHE A 113 3.02 3.37 -6.43
CA PHE A 113 4.04 4.25 -6.98
C PHE A 113 4.68 3.61 -8.20
N ASP A 114 4.38 4.17 -9.38
CA ASP A 114 5.03 3.81 -10.63
C ASP A 114 6.29 4.67 -10.81
N ILE A 115 7.42 4.07 -10.47
CA ILE A 115 8.73 4.73 -10.50
C ILE A 115 9.10 5.27 -11.90
N THR A 116 8.62 4.64 -12.97
CA THR A 116 8.92 5.07 -14.35
C THR A 116 8.24 6.39 -14.70
N LYS A 117 6.99 6.56 -14.25
CA LYS A 117 6.25 7.82 -14.41
C LYS A 117 6.83 8.91 -13.51
N ALA A 118 7.21 8.53 -12.28
CA ALA A 118 7.73 9.46 -11.30
C ALA A 118 9.07 10.10 -11.72
N GLN A 119 9.95 9.32 -12.35
CA GLN A 119 11.22 9.82 -12.89
C GLN A 119 11.00 10.99 -13.86
N THR A 120 10.04 10.85 -14.77
CA THR A 120 9.81 11.82 -15.85
C THR A 120 8.97 13.02 -15.42
N ALA A 121 8.03 12.84 -14.48
CA ALA A 121 7.06 13.86 -14.13
C ALA A 121 7.42 14.68 -12.88
N TYR A 122 8.05 14.04 -11.87
CA TYR A 122 8.22 14.64 -10.54
C TYR A 122 9.68 14.72 -10.09
N PHE A 123 10.54 13.83 -10.59
CA PHE A 123 11.92 13.70 -10.13
C PHE A 123 12.93 13.55 -11.27
N PRO A 124 13.08 14.59 -12.14
CA PRO A 124 13.90 14.50 -13.36
C PRO A 124 15.40 14.29 -13.10
N PHE A 125 15.86 14.50 -11.87
CA PHE A 125 17.24 14.27 -11.43
C PHE A 125 17.54 12.81 -11.06
N LEU A 126 16.52 11.96 -10.95
CA LEU A 126 16.69 10.54 -10.67
C LEU A 126 17.14 9.79 -11.92
N LYS A 127 18.08 8.87 -11.74
CA LYS A 127 18.61 8.01 -12.80
C LYS A 127 18.27 6.56 -12.51
N SER A 128 17.90 5.82 -13.55
CA SER A 128 17.65 4.39 -13.43
C SER A 128 18.92 3.68 -12.96
N SER A 129 18.78 3.00 -11.84
CA SER A 129 19.84 2.26 -11.16
C SER A 129 19.20 1.34 -10.14
N ASP A 130 19.67 0.10 -10.10
CA ASP A 130 19.13 -0.87 -9.15
C ASP A 130 19.49 -0.47 -7.72
N VAL A 131 18.49 -0.51 -6.84
CA VAL A 131 18.64 -0.17 -5.43
C VAL A 131 18.50 -1.46 -4.62
N ALA A 132 19.58 -1.88 -3.97
CA ALA A 132 19.62 -3.10 -3.16
C ALA A 132 19.12 -4.37 -3.91
N GLY A 133 19.39 -4.47 -5.21
CA GLY A 133 18.98 -5.60 -6.05
C GLY A 133 17.53 -5.54 -6.56
N TYR A 134 16.80 -4.45 -6.27
CA TYR A 134 15.48 -4.17 -6.82
C TYR A 134 15.56 -3.14 -7.94
N PRO A 135 14.70 -3.22 -8.97
CA PRO A 135 14.55 -2.16 -9.97
C PRO A 135 14.26 -0.84 -9.26
N GLY A 136 15.06 0.17 -9.56
CA GLY A 136 15.06 1.39 -8.79
C GLY A 136 15.48 2.62 -9.56
N LEU A 137 15.44 3.74 -8.84
CA LEU A 137 16.06 4.99 -9.25
C LEU A 137 16.91 5.52 -8.10
N GLN A 138 18.04 6.12 -8.44
CA GLN A 138 18.89 6.82 -7.50
C GLN A 138 19.24 8.19 -8.06
N GLY A 139 19.28 9.19 -7.19
CA GLY A 139 19.72 10.52 -7.59
C GLY A 139 19.91 11.44 -6.40
N GLU A 140 20.48 12.60 -6.71
CA GLU A 140 20.74 13.63 -5.71
C GLU A 140 19.74 14.75 -5.91
N ARG A 141 19.06 15.13 -4.83
CA ARG A 141 18.21 16.30 -4.81
C ARG A 141 19.08 17.52 -4.53
N PHE A 142 19.33 18.29 -5.58
CA PHE A 142 19.93 19.61 -5.48
C PHE A 142 18.84 20.64 -5.18
N ASP A 143 18.45 20.70 -3.92
CA ASP A 143 17.67 21.82 -3.39
C ASP A 143 18.67 22.81 -2.75
N PRO A 144 18.64 24.12 -3.09
CA PRO A 144 19.52 25.12 -2.50
C PRO A 144 19.49 25.18 -0.96
N GLU A 145 18.39 24.76 -0.34
CA GLU A 145 18.21 24.80 1.11
C GLU A 145 18.38 23.44 1.79
N GLU A 146 18.10 22.34 1.08
CA GLU A 146 17.99 21.02 1.70
C GLU A 146 19.01 19.96 1.27
N CYS A 147 19.81 20.16 0.20
CA CYS A 147 20.82 19.21 -0.35
C CYS A 147 20.66 17.76 0.16
N GLY A 148 19.96 16.89 -0.56
CA GLY A 148 19.60 15.55 -0.06
C GLY A 148 19.95 14.41 -1.01
N LEU A 149 20.19 13.22 -0.47
CA LEU A 149 20.30 11.99 -1.26
C LEU A 149 18.96 11.25 -1.22
N VAL A 150 18.48 10.81 -2.38
CA VAL A 150 17.22 10.08 -2.50
C VAL A 150 17.42 8.84 -3.35
N ALA A 151 16.89 7.71 -2.90
CA ALA A 151 16.78 6.49 -3.68
C ALA A 151 15.37 5.91 -3.57
N TYR A 152 14.95 5.22 -4.62
CA TYR A 152 13.69 4.51 -4.66
C TYR A 152 13.94 3.06 -5.07
N ALA A 153 13.34 2.13 -4.33
CA ALA A 153 13.32 0.70 -4.68
C ALA A 153 11.87 0.28 -4.94
N GLN A 154 11.58 -0.17 -6.17
CA GLN A 154 10.25 -0.68 -6.54
C GLN A 154 10.08 -2.10 -6.01
N VAL A 155 8.97 -2.34 -5.31
CA VAL A 155 8.61 -3.65 -4.75
C VAL A 155 7.14 -3.91 -5.07
N GLY A 156 6.89 -4.76 -6.08
CA GLY A 156 5.54 -4.94 -6.60
C GLY A 156 4.98 -3.62 -7.16
N LYS A 157 3.80 -3.21 -6.68
CA LYS A 157 3.14 -1.95 -7.08
C LYS A 157 3.56 -0.74 -6.25
N ASP A 158 4.29 -0.95 -5.15
CA ASP A 158 4.69 0.09 -4.20
C ASP A 158 6.19 0.38 -4.31
N ALA A 159 6.63 1.50 -3.75
CA ALA A 159 8.05 1.84 -3.67
C ALA A 159 8.48 2.26 -2.27
N TYR A 160 9.70 1.87 -1.89
CA TYR A 160 10.38 2.39 -0.72
C TYR A 160 11.21 3.61 -1.13
N GLU A 161 10.97 4.75 -0.48
CA GLU A 161 11.78 5.97 -0.61
C GLU A 161 12.81 6.02 0.52
N PHE A 162 14.09 6.07 0.16
CA PHE A 162 15.20 6.26 1.09
C PHE A 162 15.70 7.69 0.96
N ARG A 163 15.88 8.37 2.08
CA ARG A 163 16.25 9.78 2.12
C ARG A 163 17.35 10.03 3.14
N ARG A 164 18.34 10.84 2.79
CA ARG A 164 19.32 11.39 3.72
C ARG A 164 19.20 12.92 3.75
N LYS A 165 19.00 13.47 4.94
CA LYS A 165 18.92 14.92 5.20
C LYS A 165 19.84 15.34 6.35
N LYS A 166 20.38 16.55 6.27
CA LYS A 166 21.21 17.15 7.33
C LYS A 166 21.00 18.66 7.35
N SER A 167 20.72 19.20 8.53
CA SER A 167 20.55 20.64 8.72
C SER A 167 21.80 21.43 8.32
N GLY A 168 21.61 22.63 7.75
CA GLY A 168 22.68 23.62 7.56
C GLY A 168 23.60 23.41 6.35
N SER A 169 23.11 22.84 5.24
CA SER A 169 23.86 22.62 3.99
C SER A 169 25.11 21.73 4.10
N GLU A 170 25.30 21.03 5.23
CA GLU A 170 26.52 20.24 5.46
C GLU A 170 26.69 19.09 4.44
N ILE A 171 25.59 18.52 3.93
CA ILE A 171 25.65 17.55 2.83
C ILE A 171 26.31 18.16 1.59
N CYS A 172 26.08 19.44 1.29
CA CYS A 172 26.71 20.12 0.17
C CYS A 172 28.23 20.33 0.40
N LYS A 173 28.72 20.32 1.65
CA LYS A 173 30.14 20.51 1.98
C LYS A 173 30.97 19.24 1.77
N HIS A 174 30.36 18.07 1.97
CA HIS A 174 31.03 16.77 1.90
C HIS A 174 30.20 15.72 1.13
N PRO A 175 29.86 15.96 -0.14
CA PRO A 175 28.94 15.10 -0.89
C PRO A 175 29.44 13.66 -1.00
N ASP A 176 30.74 13.44 -1.20
CA ASP A 176 31.31 12.10 -1.32
C ASP A 176 31.22 11.28 -0.04
N LYS A 177 31.42 11.93 1.12
CA LYS A 177 31.33 11.28 2.43
C LYS A 177 29.89 10.86 2.72
N GLU A 178 28.94 11.76 2.48
CA GLU A 178 27.52 11.49 2.70
C GLU A 178 27.00 10.44 1.71
N ARG A 179 27.45 10.47 0.44
CA ARG A 179 27.13 9.45 -0.56
C ARG A 179 27.68 8.09 -0.17
N LYS A 180 28.93 8.02 0.33
CA LYS A 180 29.52 6.78 0.85
C LYS A 180 28.69 6.21 1.99
N LEU A 181 28.31 7.04 2.98
CA LEU A 181 27.49 6.60 4.11
C LEU A 181 26.08 6.15 3.68
N PHE A 182 25.41 6.94 2.82
CA PHE A 182 24.10 6.61 2.28
C PHE A 182 24.11 5.25 1.56
N ASN A 183 25.07 5.05 0.65
CA ASN A 183 25.21 3.80 -0.07
C ASN A 183 25.56 2.62 0.86
N ALA A 184 26.38 2.86 1.89
CA ALA A 184 26.69 1.84 2.89
C ALA A 184 25.42 1.41 3.64
N ILE A 185 24.64 2.35 4.18
CA ILE A 185 23.36 2.06 4.85
C ILE A 185 22.40 1.35 3.89
N LEU A 186 22.20 1.90 2.69
CA LEU A 186 21.29 1.37 1.68
C LEU A 186 21.67 -0.05 1.24
N SER A 187 22.96 -0.36 1.12
CA SER A 187 23.44 -1.71 0.77
C SER A 187 23.13 -2.78 1.82
N THR A 188 22.80 -2.37 3.05
CA THR A 188 22.41 -3.28 4.14
C THR A 188 20.90 -3.47 4.23
N ALA A 189 20.12 -2.68 3.49
CA ALA A 189 18.68 -2.78 3.47
C ALA A 189 18.27 -4.12 2.85
N LYS A 190 17.43 -4.85 3.57
CA LYS A 190 16.87 -6.12 3.11
C LYS A 190 15.39 -6.10 3.37
N LEU A 191 14.61 -6.51 2.38
CA LEU A 191 13.25 -6.95 2.65
C LEU A 191 13.35 -8.23 3.47
N VAL A 192 12.74 -8.19 4.65
CA VAL A 192 12.57 -9.37 5.49
C VAL A 192 11.08 -9.62 5.45
N PRO A 193 10.62 -10.81 5.02
CA PRO A 193 9.23 -11.17 5.21
C PRO A 193 8.84 -10.76 6.63
N LEU A 194 7.83 -9.89 6.77
CA LEU A 194 7.35 -9.45 8.08
C LEU A 194 7.32 -10.71 8.93
N LYS A 195 8.10 -10.73 10.00
CA LYS A 195 8.15 -11.89 10.89
C LYS A 195 6.90 -11.84 11.78
N SER A 196 5.73 -11.77 11.15
CA SER A 196 4.66 -12.58 11.64
C SER A 196 4.89 -13.95 11.05
N ASP A 197 5.24 -14.91 11.91
CA ASP A 197 4.91 -16.27 11.55
C ASP A 197 3.39 -16.24 11.38
N ALA A 198 2.88 -16.19 10.14
CA ALA A 198 1.45 -16.13 9.88
C ALA A 198 0.71 -17.26 10.63
N ALA A 199 1.41 -18.36 10.92
CA ALA A 199 0.98 -19.41 11.83
C ALA A 199 0.84 -18.99 13.30
N ILE A 200 1.77 -18.18 13.85
CA ILE A 200 1.66 -17.59 15.19
C ILE A 200 0.56 -16.53 15.23
N GLU A 201 0.45 -15.66 14.23
CA GLU A 201 -0.65 -14.69 14.16
C GLU A 201 -2.00 -15.39 14.04
N ALA A 202 -2.14 -16.36 13.14
CA ALA A 202 -3.36 -17.16 13.03
C ALA A 202 -3.69 -17.87 14.35
N LYS A 203 -2.67 -18.44 15.03
CA LYS A 203 -2.83 -19.07 16.35
C LYS A 203 -3.22 -18.05 17.43
N LEU A 204 -2.66 -16.85 17.41
CA LEU A 204 -2.97 -15.79 18.36
C LEU A 204 -4.40 -15.27 18.14
N ILE A 205 -4.81 -15.06 16.89
CA ILE A 205 -6.18 -14.71 16.50
C ILE A 205 -7.16 -15.80 16.96
N GLN A 206 -6.82 -17.08 16.83
CA GLN A 206 -7.68 -18.17 17.32
C GLN A 206 -7.80 -18.19 18.85
N THR A 207 -6.76 -17.79 19.58
CA THR A 207 -6.67 -17.98 21.04
C THR A 207 -6.97 -16.72 21.87
N SER A 208 -6.86 -15.53 21.29
CA SER A 208 -6.89 -14.26 22.03
C SER A 208 -8.04 -13.34 21.54
N PRO A 209 -8.99 -12.98 22.43
CA PRO A 209 -10.02 -11.97 22.13
C PRO A 209 -9.42 -10.64 21.66
N LYS A 210 -8.37 -10.16 22.33
CA LYS A 210 -7.69 -8.91 21.98
C LYS A 210 -7.05 -8.96 20.59
N ALA A 211 -6.50 -10.11 20.19
CA ALA A 211 -5.93 -10.27 18.85
C ALA A 211 -7.02 -10.31 17.77
N ARG A 212 -8.18 -10.92 18.04
CA ARG A 212 -9.34 -10.85 17.15
C ARG A 212 -9.87 -9.44 17.00
N ASP A 213 -9.96 -8.70 18.10
CA ASP A 213 -10.35 -7.29 18.07
C ASP A 213 -9.37 -6.44 17.26
N THR A 214 -8.06 -6.67 17.39
CA THR A 214 -7.06 -6.04 16.53
C THR A 214 -7.28 -6.36 15.05
N GLU A 215 -7.58 -7.62 14.71
CA GLU A 215 -7.86 -8.03 13.34
C GLU A 215 -9.16 -7.41 12.80
N ARG A 216 -10.21 -7.33 13.64
CA ARG A 216 -11.45 -6.62 13.30
C ARG A 216 -11.21 -5.16 12.96
N GLY A 217 -10.33 -4.48 13.68
CA GLY A 217 -9.91 -3.11 13.36
C GLY A 217 -9.26 -2.98 11.99
N LYS A 218 -8.40 -3.93 11.60
CA LYS A 218 -7.80 -3.95 10.25
C LYS A 218 -8.87 -4.17 9.17
N ASN A 219 -9.83 -5.06 9.42
CA ASN A 219 -10.93 -5.32 8.51
C ASN A 219 -11.86 -4.11 8.35
N ILE A 220 -12.19 -3.40 9.43
CA ILE A 220 -12.91 -2.12 9.39
C ILE A 220 -12.17 -1.13 8.48
N ASN A 221 -10.85 -0.97 8.66
CA ASN A 221 -10.07 -0.07 7.81
C ASN A 221 -10.06 -0.47 6.33
N THR A 222 -10.01 -1.77 6.04
CA THR A 222 -10.13 -2.28 4.65
C THR A 222 -11.47 -1.90 4.03
N LEU A 223 -12.56 -2.06 4.80
CA LEU A 223 -13.91 -1.69 4.37
C LEU A 223 -14.05 -0.17 4.17
N ARG A 224 -13.51 0.66 5.06
CA ARG A 224 -13.50 2.12 4.90
C ARG A 224 -12.84 2.54 3.59
N ILE A 225 -11.66 1.99 3.28
CA ILE A 225 -10.95 2.29 2.03
C ILE A 225 -11.81 1.90 0.82
N GLY A 226 -12.42 0.72 0.85
CA GLY A 226 -13.33 0.28 -0.22
C GLY A 226 -14.55 1.20 -0.39
N LEU A 227 -15.10 1.70 0.72
CA LEU A 227 -16.24 2.63 0.70
C LEU A 227 -15.87 3.98 0.08
N GLU A 228 -14.67 4.51 0.36
CA GLU A 228 -14.20 5.74 -0.30
C GLU A 228 -14.00 5.55 -1.80
N PHE A 229 -13.38 4.43 -2.23
CA PHE A 229 -13.29 4.12 -3.65
C PHE A 229 -14.67 4.00 -4.32
N TYR A 230 -15.65 3.45 -3.61
CA TYR A 230 -17.01 3.33 -4.13
C TYR A 230 -17.65 4.70 -4.28
N PHE A 231 -17.45 5.59 -3.29
CA PHE A 231 -17.95 6.95 -3.36
C PHE A 231 -17.35 7.72 -4.54
N ASP A 232 -16.04 7.61 -4.78
CA ASP A 232 -15.37 8.24 -5.92
C ASP A 232 -15.92 7.74 -7.27
N LEU A 233 -16.27 6.45 -7.34
CA LEU A 233 -16.78 5.83 -8.56
C LEU A 233 -18.26 6.17 -8.83
N GLU A 234 -19.10 6.09 -7.80
CA GLU A 234 -20.57 6.12 -7.92
C GLU A 234 -21.19 7.42 -7.39
N ASN A 235 -20.36 8.37 -6.92
CA ASN A 235 -20.77 9.62 -6.29
C ASN A 235 -21.75 9.44 -5.11
N GLY A 236 -21.55 8.38 -4.33
CA GLY A 236 -22.33 8.06 -3.14
C GLY A 236 -21.93 6.72 -2.56
N TYR A 237 -22.13 6.53 -1.27
CA TYR A 237 -21.83 5.27 -0.60
C TYR A 237 -22.82 4.16 -0.99
N PRO A 238 -22.41 2.89 -0.98
CA PRO A 238 -23.24 1.77 -1.40
C PRO A 238 -24.45 1.57 -0.48
N SER A 239 -25.45 0.82 -0.95
CA SER A 239 -26.60 0.49 -0.09
C SER A 239 -26.30 -0.71 0.81
N LYS A 240 -25.34 -1.54 0.43
CA LYS A 240 -24.82 -2.69 1.20
C LYS A 240 -23.36 -2.92 0.85
N LEU A 241 -22.57 -3.47 1.78
CA LEU A 241 -21.14 -3.71 1.55
C LEU A 241 -20.84 -4.59 0.33
N SER A 242 -21.73 -5.52 -0.02
CA SER A 242 -21.55 -6.41 -1.17
C SER A 242 -21.56 -5.70 -2.53
N ASP A 243 -22.11 -4.48 -2.61
CA ASP A 243 -22.07 -3.68 -3.84
C ASP A 243 -20.62 -3.38 -4.27
N MET A 244 -19.67 -3.28 -3.31
CA MET A 244 -18.24 -3.08 -3.60
C MET A 244 -17.59 -4.27 -4.34
N ILE A 245 -18.15 -5.47 -4.19
CA ILE A 245 -17.70 -6.65 -4.95
C ILE A 245 -18.21 -6.57 -6.38
N GLU A 246 -19.46 -6.14 -6.57
CA GLU A 246 -20.11 -6.05 -7.89
C GLU A 246 -19.34 -5.09 -8.82
N VAL A 247 -18.83 -3.98 -8.27
CA VAL A 247 -17.99 -3.00 -8.99
C VAL A 247 -16.49 -3.30 -8.94
N LYS A 248 -16.08 -4.48 -8.43
CA LYS A 248 -14.69 -4.96 -8.38
C LYS A 248 -13.71 -4.11 -7.56
N ILE A 249 -14.20 -3.36 -6.57
CA ILE A 249 -13.35 -2.65 -5.60
C ILE A 249 -12.71 -3.65 -4.63
N LEU A 250 -13.48 -4.65 -4.20
CA LEU A 250 -12.99 -5.75 -3.36
C LEU A 250 -13.23 -7.11 -4.04
N PRO A 251 -12.26 -8.04 -3.97
CA PRO A 251 -12.47 -9.41 -4.47
C PRO A 251 -13.42 -10.21 -3.56
N LYS A 252 -13.45 -9.89 -2.25
CA LYS A 252 -14.41 -10.40 -1.26
C LYS A 252 -14.46 -9.43 -0.07
N LEU A 253 -15.52 -9.54 0.75
CA LEU A 253 -15.54 -8.86 2.05
C LEU A 253 -14.57 -9.55 3.03
N PRO A 254 -13.96 -8.81 3.97
CA PRO A 254 -13.19 -9.41 5.05
C PRO A 254 -14.05 -10.32 5.93
N ASP A 255 -13.50 -11.47 6.31
CA ASP A 255 -14.14 -12.40 7.23
C ASP A 255 -13.86 -11.97 8.69
N ASP A 256 -14.84 -12.07 9.58
CA ASP A 256 -14.56 -11.96 11.02
C ASP A 256 -13.74 -13.18 11.48
N PRO A 257 -12.80 -13.01 12.43
CA PRO A 257 -12.06 -14.12 13.01
C PRO A 257 -12.92 -15.22 13.66
N LEU A 258 -14.15 -14.90 14.06
CA LEU A 258 -15.14 -15.86 14.55
C LEU A 258 -16.25 -16.08 13.53
N PRO A 259 -16.74 -17.32 13.37
CA PRO A 259 -17.84 -17.60 12.46
C PRO A 259 -19.11 -16.84 12.87
N LYS A 260 -19.91 -16.45 11.86
CA LYS A 260 -21.24 -15.82 12.01
C LYS A 260 -21.25 -14.41 12.61
N ARG A 261 -20.14 -13.69 12.54
CA ARG A 261 -20.11 -12.26 12.82
C ARG A 261 -19.95 -11.50 11.51
N ALA A 262 -20.82 -10.52 11.28
CA ALA A 262 -20.77 -9.67 10.11
C ALA A 262 -20.47 -8.22 10.53
N TYR A 263 -19.75 -7.51 9.68
CA TYR A 263 -19.59 -6.07 9.82
C TYR A 263 -20.93 -5.38 9.59
N HIS A 264 -21.31 -4.51 10.53
CA HIS A 264 -22.53 -3.72 10.45
C HIS A 264 -22.29 -2.51 9.58
N TYR A 265 -23.22 -2.23 8.68
CA TYR A 265 -23.10 -1.14 7.73
C TYR A 265 -24.44 -0.47 7.53
N SER A 266 -24.43 0.85 7.54
CA SER A 266 -25.57 1.71 7.26
C SER A 266 -25.10 2.90 6.42
N ALA A 267 -25.91 3.29 5.44
CA ALA A 267 -25.70 4.49 4.64
C ALA A 267 -26.75 5.54 4.98
N SER A 268 -26.35 6.81 4.95
CA SER A 268 -27.29 7.92 5.07
C SER A 268 -28.32 7.89 3.93
N PRO A 269 -29.52 8.47 4.11
CA PRO A 269 -30.56 8.45 3.07
C PRO A 269 -30.12 9.07 1.73
N ASP A 270 -29.25 10.09 1.77
CA ASP A 270 -28.67 10.76 0.61
C ASP A 270 -27.39 10.09 0.07
N LYS A 271 -26.96 8.98 0.71
CA LYS A 271 -25.72 8.26 0.42
C LYS A 271 -24.44 9.10 0.54
N LYS A 272 -24.48 10.21 1.26
CA LYS A 272 -23.31 11.07 1.52
C LYS A 272 -22.56 10.76 2.80
N GLY A 273 -23.13 9.93 3.66
CA GLY A 273 -22.48 9.40 4.85
C GLY A 273 -22.63 7.88 4.95
N TYR A 274 -21.75 7.27 5.74
CA TYR A 274 -21.85 5.87 6.12
C TYR A 274 -21.48 5.66 7.60
N HIS A 275 -21.98 4.58 8.16
CA HIS A 275 -21.73 4.13 9.51
C HIS A 275 -21.37 2.65 9.45
N LEU A 276 -20.20 2.31 9.96
CA LEU A 276 -19.61 0.98 9.87
C LEU A 276 -19.14 0.56 11.27
N GLY A 277 -19.46 -0.66 11.68
CA GLY A 277 -19.12 -1.10 13.03
C GLY A 277 -19.02 -2.61 13.18
N ILE A 278 -18.43 -3.03 14.30
CA ILE A 278 -18.30 -4.43 14.69
C ILE A 278 -18.20 -4.54 16.20
N GLY A 279 -18.89 -5.53 16.79
CA GLY A 279 -18.74 -5.76 18.23
C GLY A 279 -17.32 -6.23 18.58
N LEU A 280 -16.73 -5.70 19.65
CA LEU A 280 -15.47 -6.22 20.19
C LEU A 280 -15.74 -7.24 21.29
N GLU A 281 -14.77 -8.12 21.53
CA GLU A 281 -14.81 -9.09 22.62
C GLU A 281 -14.21 -8.52 23.93
N THR A 282 -13.58 -7.36 23.86
CA THR A 282 -12.96 -6.67 24.99
C THR A 282 -13.50 -5.25 25.15
N THR A 283 -13.66 -4.80 26.39
CA THR A 283 -14.15 -3.45 26.73
C THR A 283 -13.04 -2.39 26.84
N ASP A 284 -11.77 -2.79 26.80
CA ASP A 284 -10.61 -1.94 27.06
C ASP A 284 -9.67 -1.81 25.85
N HIS A 285 -10.14 -2.15 24.64
CA HIS A 285 -9.34 -2.03 23.44
C HIS A 285 -9.07 -0.56 23.10
N ASP A 286 -7.83 -0.24 22.70
CA ASP A 286 -7.42 1.15 22.39
C ASP A 286 -8.22 1.81 21.25
N MET A 287 -8.94 1.01 20.45
CA MET A 287 -9.77 1.50 19.34
C MET A 287 -11.02 2.24 19.81
N LEU A 288 -11.52 1.90 21.01
CA LEU A 288 -12.68 2.54 21.63
C LEU A 288 -12.37 3.95 22.18
N LYS A 289 -11.09 4.35 22.22
CA LYS A 289 -10.70 5.68 22.72
C LYS A 289 -11.01 6.82 21.74
N GLY A 290 -11.42 6.49 20.52
CA GLY A 290 -11.66 7.46 19.45
C GLY A 290 -12.57 6.93 18.35
N ASP A 291 -13.46 5.99 18.71
CA ASP A 291 -14.56 5.59 17.87
C ASP A 291 -15.68 6.64 17.86
N ALA A 292 -16.76 6.38 17.13
CA ALA A 292 -17.74 7.40 16.80
C ALA A 292 -18.92 7.46 17.77
N ASP A 293 -19.23 6.36 18.47
CA ASP A 293 -20.40 6.20 19.34
C ASP A 293 -21.72 6.59 18.62
N PHE A 294 -21.80 6.39 17.30
CA PHE A 294 -22.84 6.97 16.49
C PHE A 294 -24.09 6.11 16.42
N ASN A 295 -25.26 6.73 16.61
CA ASN A 295 -26.54 6.04 16.49
C ASN A 295 -27.22 6.35 15.15
N SER A 296 -26.76 5.66 14.10
CA SER A 296 -27.36 5.74 12.76
C SER A 296 -28.84 5.31 12.71
N LEU A 297 -29.27 4.41 13.60
CA LEU A 297 -30.68 4.02 13.72
C LEU A 297 -31.54 5.23 14.13
N SER A 298 -31.10 5.96 15.15
CA SER A 298 -31.78 7.17 15.62
C SER A 298 -31.69 8.32 14.61
N ALA A 299 -30.64 8.33 13.78
CA ALA A 299 -30.48 9.28 12.68
C ALA A 299 -31.33 8.96 11.45
N GLY A 300 -32.10 7.85 11.46
CA GLY A 300 -32.99 7.46 10.36
C GLY A 300 -32.27 6.91 9.14
N TRP A 301 -31.06 6.37 9.32
CA TRP A 301 -30.29 5.79 8.23
C TRP A 301 -30.78 4.38 7.89
N ASN A 302 -30.59 3.96 6.63
CA ASN A 302 -31.02 2.65 6.16
C ASN A 302 -30.19 1.56 6.86
N SER A 303 -30.86 0.57 7.45
CA SER A 303 -30.21 -0.48 8.24
C SER A 303 -29.35 0.07 9.39
N GLY A 304 -29.77 1.20 9.96
CA GLY A 304 -29.06 1.84 11.06
C GLY A 304 -28.92 0.94 12.30
N PHE A 305 -27.82 1.12 13.01
CA PHE A 305 -27.49 0.49 14.28
C PHE A 305 -26.92 1.51 15.27
N ASN A 306 -26.75 1.09 16.53
CA ASN A 306 -26.25 1.92 17.62
C ASN A 306 -24.78 1.58 17.90
N GLY A 307 -23.89 2.55 17.68
CA GLY A 307 -22.45 2.44 17.85
C GLY A 307 -21.94 2.50 19.29
N ARG A 308 -22.83 2.63 20.30
CA ARG A 308 -22.40 2.90 21.67
C ARG A 308 -21.66 1.71 22.31
N ASP A 309 -20.56 2.04 22.98
CA ASP A 309 -19.66 1.11 23.69
C ASP A 309 -20.25 0.19 24.77
N GLY A 310 -21.42 0.52 25.32
CA GLY A 310 -22.01 -0.24 26.43
C GLY A 310 -22.58 -1.61 26.05
N PHE A 311 -22.68 -1.89 24.74
CA PHE A 311 -23.33 -3.08 24.18
C PHE A 311 -22.67 -3.41 22.83
N PRO A 312 -22.82 -4.65 22.32
CA PRO A 312 -22.40 -4.94 20.95
C PRO A 312 -23.26 -4.16 19.93
N CYS A 313 -22.73 -3.97 18.72
CA CYS A 313 -23.32 -3.08 17.71
C CYS A 313 -24.75 -3.43 17.29
N ALA A 314 -25.16 -4.70 17.44
CA ALA A 314 -26.52 -5.14 17.17
C ALA A 314 -26.99 -6.17 18.21
N THR A 315 -28.31 -6.25 18.39
CA THR A 315 -28.92 -7.27 19.25
C THR A 315 -28.61 -8.67 18.70
N GLY A 316 -27.96 -9.51 19.52
CA GLY A 316 -27.56 -10.86 19.12
C GLY A 316 -26.14 -10.97 18.58
N ASP A 317 -25.42 -9.84 18.46
CA ASP A 317 -23.98 -9.89 18.23
C ASP A 317 -23.25 -10.47 19.43
N ILE A 318 -22.23 -11.27 19.14
CA ILE A 318 -21.30 -11.78 20.14
C ILE A 318 -20.31 -10.66 20.44
N GLY A 319 -20.27 -10.12 21.65
CA GLY A 319 -19.36 -9.02 21.99
C GLY A 319 -19.81 -8.27 23.23
N VAL A 320 -18.97 -7.36 23.70
CA VAL A 320 -19.19 -6.59 24.93
C VAL A 320 -19.19 -5.07 24.72
N SER A 321 -18.64 -4.61 23.59
CA SER A 321 -18.62 -3.21 23.17
C SER A 321 -18.76 -3.12 21.65
N CYS A 322 -19.13 -1.95 21.13
CA CYS A 322 -19.26 -1.70 19.70
C CYS A 322 -18.15 -0.75 19.26
N TYR A 323 -17.24 -1.22 18.42
CA TYR A 323 -16.34 -0.30 17.73
C TYR A 323 -16.99 0.17 16.44
N ASP A 324 -17.24 1.46 16.32
CA ASP A 324 -17.85 2.06 15.15
C ASP A 324 -17.08 3.26 14.58
N VAL A 325 -17.31 3.51 13.30
CA VAL A 325 -16.77 4.66 12.58
C VAL A 325 -17.85 5.21 11.67
N LYS A 326 -17.80 6.52 11.44
CA LYS A 326 -18.71 7.19 10.52
C LYS A 326 -18.02 8.18 9.60
N VAL A 327 -18.66 8.43 8.46
CA VAL A 327 -18.48 9.63 7.63
C VAL A 327 -19.85 10.28 7.47
N GLN A 328 -19.90 11.61 7.53
CA GLN A 328 -21.09 12.45 7.39
C GLN A 328 -20.80 13.59 6.44
#